data_AF-A0AAN8D5S8-F1
#
_entry.id   AF-A0AAN8D5S8-F1
#
_cell.length_a   1.000
_cell.length_b   1.000
_cell.length_c   1.000
_cell.angle_alpha   90.00
_cell.angle_beta   90.00
_cell.angle_gamma   90.00
#
_symmetry.space_group_name_H-M   'P 1'
#
loop_
_entity.id
_entity.type
_entity.pdbx_description
1 polymer ?
#
loop_
_entity_poly.entity_id
_entity_poly.type
_entity_poly.pdbx_seq_one_letter_code
_entity_poly.pdbx_strand_id
1 'polypeptide(L)'
;MKPDLLLLLYPPGAMAALKAEVLLLRFTILFLCSSVCLCQRDCTGVDCPQLDNCIEEVLETGSCCASCLQKGCMCEGYQYYDCLHAGFKNGKVAEGESYFVDYGSTECLCPTGGGRISCDFISCPDLPPNCIDVSEPVDGCMQCERVGCIYDGQKYDAGHSLNTDPCQVCHCPPEGGTMMCYPVPECDQKQGP
;
A
#
# COMPACT_ATOMS: atom_id res chain seq x y z
N MET A 1 69.88 50.99 54.65
CA MET A 1 70.29 51.50 53.33
C MET A 1 69.17 51.15 52.36
N LYS A 2 68.35 52.14 51.97
CA LYS A 2 67.44 52.10 50.80
C LYS A 2 68.28 51.99 49.50
N PRO A 3 67.75 51.66 48.30
CA PRO A 3 66.36 51.72 47.84
C PRO A 3 65.92 50.46 47.03
N ASP A 4 64.67 50.17 46.67
CA ASP A 4 63.64 50.93 45.93
C ASP A 4 64.10 51.46 44.56
N LEU A 5 64.14 50.60 43.54
CA LEU A 5 64.13 51.08 42.16
C LEU A 5 63.44 50.12 41.18
N LEU A 6 62.28 49.58 41.54
CA LEU A 6 61.36 49.07 40.52
C LEU A 6 59.89 49.25 40.93
N LEU A 7 59.58 50.42 41.48
CA LEU A 7 58.21 50.93 41.54
C LEU A 7 58.02 51.92 40.39
N LEU A 8 58.30 51.49 39.16
CA LEU A 8 57.93 52.16 37.91
C LEU A 8 57.76 51.04 36.90
N LEU A 9 56.58 50.45 36.72
CA LEU A 9 55.76 50.90 35.59
C LEU A 9 54.27 50.53 35.66
N TYR A 10 53.75 49.79 36.64
CA TYR A 10 52.32 49.46 36.65
C TYR A 10 51.72 49.43 38.06
N PRO A 11 50.72 50.27 38.38
CA PRO A 11 50.03 50.20 39.67
C PRO A 11 49.31 48.85 39.79
N PRO A 12 49.25 48.23 40.97
CA PRO A 12 48.54 46.95 41.19
C PRO A 12 47.05 47.01 40.84
N GLY A 13 46.48 48.22 40.77
CA GLY A 13 45.12 48.46 40.26
C GLY A 13 44.98 48.37 38.73
N ALA A 14 46.05 48.61 37.95
CA ALA A 14 45.98 48.59 36.48
C ALA A 14 45.85 47.17 35.91
N MET A 15 46.53 46.18 36.50
CA MET A 15 46.40 44.78 36.05
C MET A 15 45.06 44.16 36.46
N ALA A 16 44.51 44.56 37.61
CA ALA A 16 43.18 44.15 38.04
C ALA A 16 42.08 44.80 37.17
N ALA A 17 42.22 46.09 36.85
CA ALA A 17 41.33 46.80 35.94
C ALA A 17 41.40 46.21 34.52
N LEU A 18 42.59 45.92 33.99
CA LEU A 18 42.76 45.32 32.68
C LEU A 18 42.15 43.90 32.60
N LYS A 19 42.29 43.10 33.67
CA LYS A 19 41.61 41.79 33.77
C LYS A 19 40.09 41.93 33.86
N ALA A 20 39.59 42.92 34.59
CA ALA A 20 38.16 43.19 34.71
C ALA A 20 37.56 43.67 33.38
N GLU A 21 38.25 44.55 32.64
CA GLU A 21 37.82 45.01 31.32
C GLU A 21 37.84 43.89 30.28
N VAL A 22 38.88 43.04 30.27
CA VAL A 22 38.93 41.87 29.38
C VAL A 22 37.83 40.87 29.72
N LEU A 23 37.49 40.68 30.99
CA LEU A 23 36.39 39.82 31.42
C LEU A 23 35.03 40.40 30.99
N LEU A 24 34.85 41.72 31.16
CA LEU A 24 33.66 42.43 30.72
C LEU A 24 33.47 42.33 29.20
N LEU A 25 34.56 42.51 28.44
CA LEU A 25 34.58 42.39 26.98
C LEU A 25 34.24 40.96 26.52
N ARG A 26 34.73 39.94 27.23
CA ARG A 26 34.38 38.53 26.95
C ARG A 26 32.91 38.26 27.23
N PHE A 27 32.36 38.79 28.32
CA PHE A 27 30.94 38.66 28.64
C PHE A 27 30.04 39.39 27.63
N THR A 28 30.40 40.58 27.18
CA THR A 28 29.63 41.30 26.16
C THR A 28 29.70 40.62 24.80
N ILE A 29 30.85 40.09 24.40
CA ILE A 29 30.97 39.28 23.17
C ILE A 29 30.12 38.01 23.27
N LEU A 30 30.16 37.29 24.39
CA LEU A 30 29.32 36.10 24.61
C LEU A 30 27.83 36.43 24.55
N PHE A 31 27.41 37.55 25.15
CA PHE A 31 26.03 38.02 25.12
C PHE A 31 25.60 38.38 23.69
N LEU A 32 26.41 39.15 22.97
CA LEU A 32 26.15 39.51 21.56
C LEU A 32 26.12 38.27 20.64
N CYS A 33 27.03 37.31 20.83
CA CYS A 33 27.02 36.05 20.08
C CYS A 33 25.76 35.21 20.38
N SER A 34 25.30 35.18 21.64
CA SER A 34 24.06 34.48 22.00
C SER A 34 22.82 35.14 21.39
N SER A 35 22.82 36.47 21.24
CA SER A 35 21.72 37.21 20.60
C SER A 35 21.65 36.98 19.09
N VAL A 36 22.79 36.85 18.40
CA VAL A 36 22.83 36.56 16.95
C VAL A 36 22.40 35.12 16.64
N CYS A 37 22.67 34.17 17.55
CA CYS A 37 22.32 32.76 17.36
C CYS A 37 20.84 32.43 17.66
N LEU A 38 20.06 33.34 18.27
CA LEU A 38 18.67 33.09 18.67
C LEU A 38 17.61 33.72 17.76
N CYS A 39 18.00 34.41 16.68
CA CYS A 39 17.04 34.93 15.72
C CYS A 39 16.49 33.79 14.86
N GLN A 40 15.35 33.23 15.24
CA GLN A 40 14.50 32.49 14.30
C GLN A 40 14.12 33.44 13.14
N ARG A 41 14.14 32.93 11.91
CA ARG A 41 13.64 33.67 10.75
C ARG A 41 12.20 34.10 11.01
N ASP A 42 11.92 35.38 10.77
CA ASP A 42 10.55 35.88 10.80
C ASP A 42 9.80 35.39 9.56
N CYS A 43 8.80 34.53 9.78
CA CYS A 43 7.95 33.96 8.74
C CYS A 43 6.57 34.61 8.69
N THR A 44 6.37 35.74 9.39
CA THR A 44 5.09 36.45 9.41
C THR A 44 4.79 37.02 8.03
N GLY A 45 3.61 36.72 7.48
CA GLY A 45 3.17 37.24 6.17
C GLY A 45 3.70 36.49 4.95
N VAL A 46 4.35 35.33 5.13
CA VAL A 46 4.67 34.42 4.03
C VAL A 46 3.39 33.68 3.59
N ASP A 47 3.13 33.67 2.29
CA ASP A 47 2.06 32.86 1.68
C ASP A 47 2.63 31.50 1.24
N CYS A 48 2.08 30.42 1.79
CA CYS A 48 2.59 29.07 1.56
C CYS A 48 1.70 28.29 0.58
N PRO A 49 2.30 27.51 -0.33
CA PRO A 49 1.53 26.71 -1.28
C PRO A 49 0.73 25.63 -0.54
N GLN A 50 -0.45 25.32 -1.06
CA GLN A 50 -1.24 24.17 -0.61
C GLN A 50 -0.54 22.87 -1.01
N LEU A 51 -0.41 21.93 -0.07
CA LEU A 51 0.20 20.62 -0.29
C LEU A 51 -0.88 19.58 -0.57
N ASP A 52 -1.31 19.46 -1.82
CA ASP A 52 -2.37 18.53 -2.22
C ASP A 52 -1.98 17.06 -1.97
N ASN A 53 -2.92 16.32 -1.37
CA ASN A 53 -2.81 14.89 -1.07
C ASN A 53 -1.56 14.53 -0.23
N CYS A 54 -1.05 15.49 0.53
CA CYS A 54 0.10 15.25 1.37
C CYS A 54 -0.30 14.53 2.65
N ILE A 55 0.32 13.39 2.93
CA ILE A 55 0.09 12.62 4.16
C ILE A 55 1.24 12.77 5.16
N GLU A 56 2.40 13.26 4.72
CA GLU A 56 3.53 13.59 5.58
C GLU A 56 4.20 14.87 5.11
N GLU A 57 4.27 15.86 6.00
CA GLU A 57 4.85 17.17 5.74
C GLU A 57 6.16 17.32 6.51
N VAL A 58 7.12 18.03 5.91
CA VAL A 58 8.39 18.37 6.54
C VAL A 58 8.68 19.87 6.38
N LEU A 59 9.03 20.51 7.50
CA LEU A 59 9.53 21.88 7.52
C LEU A 59 11.06 21.85 7.59
N GLU A 60 11.71 22.15 6.47
CA GLU A 60 13.17 22.21 6.41
C GLU A 60 13.74 23.35 7.26
N THR A 61 14.97 23.17 7.75
CA THR A 61 15.60 24.15 8.64
C THR A 61 15.80 25.48 7.92
N GLY A 62 15.20 26.55 8.44
CA GLY A 62 15.30 27.89 7.86
C GLY A 62 14.29 28.20 6.76
N SER A 63 13.36 27.27 6.48
CA SER A 63 12.21 27.44 5.59
C SER A 63 11.00 27.96 6.36
N CYS A 64 10.15 28.75 5.69
CA CYS A 64 8.91 29.26 6.28
C CYS A 64 7.67 28.43 5.90
N CYS A 65 7.75 27.64 4.83
CA CYS A 65 6.66 26.79 4.36
C CYS A 65 7.06 25.32 4.46
N ALA A 66 6.10 24.49 4.86
CA ALA A 66 6.26 23.05 4.80
C ALA A 66 6.33 22.58 3.34
N SER A 67 7.00 21.45 3.15
CA SER A 67 7.05 20.73 1.89
C SER A 67 6.45 19.34 2.09
N CYS A 68 5.91 18.76 1.02
CA CYS A 68 5.36 17.42 1.11
C CYS A 68 6.46 16.38 1.03
N LEU A 69 6.64 15.61 2.10
CA LEU A 69 7.57 14.49 2.16
C LEU A 69 6.98 13.24 1.50
N GLN A 70 5.68 13.01 1.71
CA GLN A 70 4.99 11.84 1.17
C GLN A 70 3.54 12.16 0.79
N LYS A 71 3.17 11.78 -0.43
CA LYS A 71 1.78 11.82 -0.90
C LYS A 71 1.05 10.52 -0.60
N GLY A 72 -0.27 10.62 -0.52
CA GLY A 72 -1.11 9.47 -0.31
C GLY A 72 -2.57 9.84 -0.08
N CYS A 73 -3.27 8.93 0.57
CA CYS A 73 -4.68 9.04 0.85
C CYS A 73 -4.91 9.00 2.36
N MET A 74 -5.87 9.80 2.81
CA MET A 74 -6.36 9.75 4.18
C MET A 74 -7.65 8.93 4.19
N CYS A 75 -7.69 7.88 5.00
CA CYS A 75 -8.89 7.08 5.18
C CYS A 75 -9.89 7.83 6.06
N GLU A 76 -11.15 7.85 5.66
CA GLU A 76 -12.22 8.55 6.37
C GLU A 76 -13.42 7.63 6.61
N GLY A 77 -14.22 7.91 7.64
CA GLY A 77 -15.46 7.18 7.92
C GLY A 77 -15.23 5.68 8.15
N TYR A 78 -16.04 4.83 7.52
CA TYR A 78 -15.94 3.37 7.65
C TYR A 78 -14.59 2.84 7.16
N GLN A 79 -14.05 3.40 6.07
CA GLN A 79 -12.76 3.00 5.49
C GLN A 79 -11.58 3.22 6.45
N TYR A 80 -11.70 4.13 7.42
CA TYR A 80 -10.65 4.37 8.41
C TYR A 80 -10.26 3.10 9.17
N TYR A 81 -11.26 2.34 9.63
CA TYR A 81 -11.00 1.11 10.39
C TYR A 81 -10.44 -0.01 9.50
N ASP A 82 -10.88 -0.09 8.25
CA ASP A 82 -10.36 -1.04 7.28
C ASP A 82 -8.87 -0.80 6.99
N CYS A 83 -8.48 0.45 6.78
CA CYS A 83 -7.08 0.82 6.60
C CYS A 83 -6.23 0.43 7.83
N LEU A 84 -6.73 0.68 9.04
CA LEU A 84 -6.02 0.30 10.26
C LEU A 84 -5.85 -1.23 10.38
N HIS A 85 -6.90 -1.99 10.07
CA HIS A 85 -6.86 -3.46 10.10
C HIS A 85 -5.88 -4.00 9.06
N ALA A 86 -5.82 -3.39 7.88
CA ALA A 86 -4.86 -3.71 6.83
C ALA A 86 -3.40 -3.34 7.21
N GLY A 87 -3.18 -2.68 8.34
CA GLY A 87 -1.85 -2.38 8.87
C GLY A 87 -1.35 -0.95 8.58
N PHE A 88 -2.16 -0.11 7.92
CA PHE A 88 -1.83 1.28 7.71
C PHE A 88 -1.95 2.06 9.02
N LYS A 89 -0.94 2.86 9.34
CA LYS A 89 -0.91 3.62 10.59
C LYS A 89 -1.60 4.96 10.42
N ASN A 90 -2.35 5.37 11.44
CA ASN A 90 -3.04 6.66 11.49
C ASN A 90 -4.01 6.90 10.31
N GLY A 91 -4.51 5.84 9.68
CA GLY A 91 -5.39 5.96 8.51
C GLY A 91 -4.71 6.59 7.28
N LYS A 92 -3.39 6.45 7.14
CA LYS A 92 -2.63 6.98 6.00
C LYS A 92 -2.19 5.85 5.08
N VAL A 93 -2.58 5.92 3.81
CA VAL A 93 -2.19 4.98 2.76
C VAL A 93 -1.27 5.71 1.80
N ALA A 94 -0.07 5.18 1.53
CA ALA A 94 0.84 5.82 0.59
C ALA A 94 0.29 5.77 -0.84
N GLU A 95 0.68 6.73 -1.69
CA GLU A 95 0.30 6.68 -3.10
C GLU A 95 0.74 5.36 -3.76
N GLY A 96 -0.14 4.75 -4.54
CA GLY A 96 0.12 3.47 -5.22
C GLY A 96 -0.06 2.22 -4.36
N GLU A 97 -0.25 2.33 -3.04
CA GLU A 97 -0.53 1.17 -2.19
C GLU A 97 -2.01 0.75 -2.28
N SER A 98 -2.26 -0.55 -2.16
CA SER A 98 -3.59 -1.14 -2.07
C SER A 98 -3.76 -2.00 -0.82
N TYR A 99 -5.00 -2.27 -0.47
CA TYR A 99 -5.37 -3.16 0.61
C TYR A 99 -6.68 -3.86 0.34
N PHE A 100 -6.82 -5.05 0.93
CA PHE A 100 -8.01 -5.86 0.78
C PHE A 100 -8.96 -5.67 1.96
N VAL A 101 -10.24 -5.58 1.64
CA VAL A 101 -11.36 -5.57 2.61
C VAL A 101 -12.33 -6.70 2.26
N ASP A 102 -13.36 -6.89 3.07
CA ASP A 102 -14.41 -7.90 2.83
C ASP A 102 -13.85 -9.31 2.55
N TYR A 103 -12.92 -9.77 3.40
CA TYR A 103 -12.24 -11.06 3.26
C TYR A 103 -11.49 -11.27 1.93
N GLY A 104 -11.04 -10.20 1.28
CA GLY A 104 -10.32 -10.28 0.00
C GLY A 104 -11.21 -10.08 -1.22
N SER A 105 -12.52 -9.94 -1.05
CA SER A 105 -13.45 -9.72 -2.16
C SER A 105 -13.51 -8.29 -2.66
N THR A 106 -12.87 -7.34 -1.97
CA THR A 106 -12.79 -5.94 -2.40
C THR A 106 -11.35 -5.45 -2.25
N GLU A 107 -10.77 -4.90 -3.31
CA GLU A 107 -9.46 -4.24 -3.27
C GLU A 107 -9.65 -2.72 -3.28
N CYS A 108 -9.04 -2.05 -2.31
CA CYS A 108 -9.03 -0.60 -2.19
C CYS A 108 -7.63 -0.07 -2.54
N LEU A 109 -7.54 0.90 -3.45
CA LEU A 109 -6.30 1.46 -3.96
C LEU A 109 -6.21 2.96 -3.68
N CYS A 110 -5.04 3.41 -3.22
CA CYS A 110 -4.69 4.83 -3.25
C CYS A 110 -4.02 5.18 -4.59
N PRO A 111 -4.60 6.06 -5.43
CA PRO A 111 -4.02 6.37 -6.73
C PRO A 111 -2.64 7.03 -6.62
N THR A 112 -1.85 6.93 -7.70
CA THR A 112 -0.61 7.70 -7.84
C THR A 112 -0.93 9.19 -7.76
N GLY A 113 -0.15 9.94 -6.97
CA GLY A 113 -0.42 11.34 -6.63
C GLY A 113 -1.31 11.52 -5.41
N GLY A 114 -1.83 10.43 -4.81
CA GLY A 114 -2.69 10.45 -3.64
C GLY A 114 -4.11 10.95 -3.90
N GLY A 115 -4.86 11.17 -2.82
CA GLY A 115 -6.22 11.71 -2.87
C GLY A 115 -7.25 10.74 -2.29
N ARG A 116 -8.27 10.39 -3.08
CA ARG A 116 -9.38 9.54 -2.62
C ARG A 116 -9.12 8.08 -2.98
N ILE A 117 -9.34 7.20 -2.01
CA ILE A 117 -9.27 5.75 -2.18
C ILE A 117 -10.44 5.28 -3.06
N SER A 118 -10.12 4.48 -4.07
CA SER A 118 -11.10 3.76 -4.89
C SER A 118 -11.12 2.30 -4.49
N CYS A 119 -12.30 1.71 -4.32
CA CYS A 119 -12.44 0.30 -3.97
C CYS A 119 -13.21 -0.42 -5.07
N ASP A 120 -12.63 -1.50 -5.56
CA ASP A 120 -13.17 -2.32 -6.64
C ASP A 120 -13.47 -3.72 -6.11
N PHE A 121 -14.70 -4.19 -6.36
CA PHE A 121 -15.14 -5.51 -5.97
C PHE A 121 -14.57 -6.56 -6.93
N ILE A 122 -13.88 -7.54 -6.38
CA ILE A 122 -13.31 -8.69 -7.09
C ILE A 122 -14.35 -9.80 -7.10
N SER A 123 -15.08 -9.90 -8.20
CA SER A 123 -15.99 -11.02 -8.44
C SER A 123 -15.22 -12.31 -8.70
N CYS A 124 -15.74 -13.43 -8.20
CA CYS A 124 -15.23 -14.75 -8.60
C CYS A 124 -15.37 -14.94 -10.13
N PRO A 125 -14.45 -15.67 -10.76
CA PRO A 125 -14.58 -16.01 -12.17
C PRO A 125 -15.83 -16.87 -12.40
N ASP A 126 -16.52 -16.64 -13.52
CA ASP A 126 -17.63 -17.49 -13.93
C ASP A 126 -17.14 -18.91 -14.25
N LEU A 127 -17.92 -19.90 -13.83
CA LEU A 127 -17.63 -21.30 -14.16
C LEU A 127 -17.78 -21.54 -15.68
N PRO A 128 -16.94 -22.41 -16.28
CA PRO A 128 -17.11 -22.79 -17.67
C PRO A 128 -18.48 -23.44 -17.89
N PRO A 129 -19.13 -23.21 -19.05
CA PRO A 129 -20.51 -23.63 -19.30
C PRO A 129 -20.71 -25.14 -19.22
N ASN A 130 -19.64 -25.91 -19.43
CA ASN A 130 -19.64 -27.37 -19.49
C ASN A 130 -19.09 -28.00 -18.20
N CYS A 131 -19.08 -27.25 -17.10
CA CYS A 131 -18.65 -27.76 -15.81
C CYS A 131 -19.63 -28.83 -15.30
N ILE A 132 -19.12 -30.04 -15.05
CA ILE A 132 -19.91 -31.15 -14.51
C ILE A 132 -19.67 -31.33 -13.02
N ASP A 133 -18.52 -30.91 -12.47
CA ASP A 133 -18.25 -30.93 -11.03
C ASP A 133 -17.63 -29.61 -10.56
N VAL A 134 -18.15 -29.10 -9.45
CA VAL A 134 -17.76 -27.83 -8.82
C VAL A 134 -17.23 -28.10 -7.42
N SER A 135 -16.15 -27.42 -7.04
CA SER A 135 -15.63 -27.37 -5.69
C SER A 135 -15.78 -25.96 -5.10
N GLU A 136 -15.82 -25.88 -3.77
CA GLU A 136 -15.78 -24.63 -3.00
C GLU A 136 -14.48 -24.64 -2.17
N PRO A 137 -13.41 -24.01 -2.66
CA PRO A 137 -12.15 -23.90 -1.95
C PRO A 137 -12.25 -22.90 -0.80
N VAL A 138 -11.18 -22.81 -0.01
CA VAL A 138 -11.10 -21.92 1.17
C VAL A 138 -11.15 -20.44 0.80
N ASP A 139 -10.85 -20.10 -0.45
CA ASP A 139 -10.98 -18.75 -1.01
C ASP A 139 -12.44 -18.31 -1.24
N GLY A 140 -13.41 -19.23 -1.09
CA GLY A 140 -14.83 -18.97 -1.24
C GLY A 140 -15.31 -18.84 -2.69
N CYS A 141 -14.42 -18.99 -3.68
CA CYS A 141 -14.79 -18.90 -5.09
C CYS A 141 -15.00 -20.29 -5.69
N MET A 142 -16.18 -20.54 -6.26
CA MET A 142 -16.46 -21.82 -6.91
C MET A 142 -15.48 -22.09 -8.06
N GLN A 143 -14.89 -23.29 -8.05
CA GLN A 143 -13.96 -23.74 -9.08
C GLN A 143 -14.53 -24.95 -9.81
N CYS A 144 -14.28 -25.02 -11.12
CA CYS A 144 -14.67 -26.18 -11.90
C CYS A 144 -13.58 -27.25 -11.82
N GLU A 145 -13.90 -28.38 -11.20
CA GLU A 145 -13.00 -29.52 -11.08
C GLU A 145 -12.96 -30.35 -12.35
N ARG A 146 -14.13 -30.53 -12.99
CA ARG A 146 -14.27 -31.37 -14.17
C ARG A 146 -15.21 -30.75 -15.19
N VAL A 147 -14.76 -30.75 -16.44
CA VAL A 147 -15.54 -30.39 -17.62
C VAL A 147 -15.97 -31.65 -18.34
N GLY A 148 -17.21 -31.69 -18.84
CA GLY A 148 -17.73 -32.89 -19.47
C GLY A 148 -19.17 -32.77 -19.93
N CYS A 149 -19.84 -33.91 -20.03
CA CYS A 149 -21.21 -34.02 -20.51
C CYS A 149 -22.08 -34.71 -19.47
N ILE A 150 -23.35 -34.33 -19.40
CA ILE A 150 -24.36 -35.07 -18.63
C ILE A 150 -25.24 -35.83 -19.63
N TYR A 151 -25.25 -37.15 -19.54
CA TYR A 151 -26.07 -38.01 -20.39
C TYR A 151 -26.72 -39.10 -19.53
N ASP A 152 -28.04 -39.23 -19.64
CA ASP A 152 -28.86 -40.16 -18.84
C ASP A 152 -28.63 -40.05 -17.32
N GLY A 153 -28.47 -38.82 -16.82
CA GLY A 153 -28.21 -38.54 -15.40
C GLY A 153 -26.78 -38.86 -14.92
N GLN A 154 -25.92 -39.40 -15.78
CA GLN A 154 -24.52 -39.68 -15.49
C GLN A 154 -23.60 -38.60 -16.06
N LYS A 155 -22.50 -38.34 -15.34
CA LYS A 155 -21.47 -37.38 -15.74
C LYS A 155 -20.34 -38.11 -16.44
N TYR A 156 -19.93 -37.63 -17.61
CA TYR A 156 -18.84 -38.17 -18.40
C TYR A 156 -17.80 -37.09 -18.64
N ASP A 157 -16.52 -37.44 -18.49
CA ASP A 157 -15.42 -36.50 -18.72
C ASP A 157 -15.36 -36.07 -20.20
N ALA A 158 -14.87 -34.86 -20.45
CA ALA A 158 -14.67 -34.36 -21.80
C ALA A 158 -13.75 -35.27 -22.62
N GLY A 159 -14.10 -35.49 -23.90
CA GLY A 159 -13.40 -36.40 -24.80
C GLY A 159 -13.72 -37.89 -24.60
N HIS A 160 -14.58 -38.24 -23.63
CA HIS A 160 -14.94 -39.64 -23.38
C HIS A 160 -15.87 -40.20 -24.46
N SER A 161 -15.66 -41.45 -24.86
CA SER A 161 -16.53 -42.20 -25.77
C SER A 161 -17.04 -43.46 -25.08
N LEU A 162 -18.33 -43.74 -25.23
CA LEU A 162 -18.97 -44.90 -24.62
C LEU A 162 -20.00 -45.53 -25.57
N ASN A 163 -20.18 -46.84 -25.44
CA ASN A 163 -21.22 -47.57 -26.17
C ASN A 163 -22.45 -47.64 -25.26
N THR A 164 -23.51 -46.91 -25.61
CA THR A 164 -24.77 -46.92 -24.85
C THR A 164 -25.59 -48.16 -25.15
N ASP A 165 -25.59 -48.57 -26.42
CA ASP A 165 -26.30 -49.72 -26.95
C ASP A 165 -25.36 -50.53 -27.86
N PRO A 166 -25.68 -51.80 -28.17
CA PRO A 166 -24.87 -52.63 -29.07
C PRO A 166 -24.58 -51.96 -30.43
N CYS A 167 -25.47 -51.06 -30.86
CA CYS A 167 -25.40 -50.36 -32.15
C CYS A 167 -25.26 -48.84 -32.04
N GLN A 168 -24.94 -48.29 -30.87
CA GLN A 168 -24.83 -46.84 -30.67
C GLN A 168 -23.58 -46.47 -29.87
N VAL A 169 -22.83 -45.50 -30.38
CA VAL A 169 -21.65 -44.92 -29.72
C VAL A 169 -21.94 -43.46 -29.44
N CYS A 170 -21.73 -43.04 -28.21
CA CYS A 170 -21.83 -41.65 -27.78
C CYS A 170 -20.44 -41.10 -27.47
N HIS A 171 -20.19 -39.86 -27.88
CA HIS A 171 -18.95 -39.14 -27.67
C HIS A 171 -19.22 -37.79 -27.01
N CYS A 172 -18.52 -37.52 -25.92
CA CYS A 172 -18.50 -36.21 -25.27
C CYS A 172 -17.38 -35.36 -25.90
N PRO A 173 -17.67 -34.14 -26.40
CA PRO A 173 -16.65 -33.27 -26.98
C PRO A 173 -15.48 -32.98 -26.02
N PRO A 174 -14.28 -32.63 -26.54
CA PRO A 174 -13.12 -32.24 -25.71
C PRO A 174 -13.34 -31.00 -24.83
N GLU A 175 -14.23 -30.10 -25.23
CA GLU A 175 -14.66 -28.95 -24.44
C GLU A 175 -15.84 -29.25 -23.49
N GLY A 176 -16.35 -30.49 -23.49
CA GLY A 176 -17.57 -30.90 -22.81
C GLY A 176 -18.84 -30.42 -23.52
N GLY A 177 -19.97 -30.46 -22.81
CA GLY A 177 -21.26 -29.94 -23.29
C GLY A 177 -22.25 -31.05 -23.66
N THR A 178 -22.77 -31.02 -24.88
CA THR A 178 -23.80 -31.98 -25.32
C THR A 178 -23.18 -33.26 -25.86
N MET A 179 -23.63 -34.40 -25.33
CA MET A 179 -23.25 -35.73 -25.79
C MET A 179 -23.71 -35.96 -27.24
N MET A 180 -22.80 -36.45 -28.09
CA MET A 180 -23.08 -36.73 -29.50
C MET A 180 -23.11 -38.24 -29.76
N CYS A 181 -24.28 -38.77 -30.11
CA CYS A 181 -24.45 -40.20 -30.34
C CYS A 181 -24.65 -40.54 -31.82
N TYR A 182 -23.95 -41.57 -32.29
CA TYR A 182 -23.98 -42.02 -33.67
C TYR A 182 -24.22 -43.53 -33.75
N PRO A 183 -24.97 -44.01 -34.76
CA PRO A 183 -25.11 -45.44 -34.98
C PRO A 183 -23.81 -46.05 -35.49
N VAL A 184 -23.48 -47.26 -35.01
CA VAL A 184 -22.33 -48.02 -35.50
C VAL A 184 -22.63 -48.57 -36.90
N PRO A 185 -21.78 -48.31 -37.92
CA PRO A 185 -21.93 -48.91 -39.24
C PRO A 185 -21.94 -50.44 -39.14
N GLU A 186 -22.83 -51.10 -39.90
CA GLU A 186 -22.92 -52.57 -39.97
C GLU A 186 -23.34 -53.27 -38.67
N CYS A 187 -23.98 -52.56 -37.74
CA CYS A 187 -24.49 -53.19 -36.53
C CYS A 187 -25.80 -53.97 -36.76
N ASP A 188 -25.73 -55.29 -36.67
CA ASP A 188 -26.89 -56.18 -36.65
C ASP A 188 -27.54 -56.16 -35.26
N GLN A 189 -28.76 -55.61 -35.12
CA GLN A 189 -29.54 -55.59 -33.86
C GLN A 189 -29.96 -56.98 -33.33
N LYS A 190 -29.42 -58.08 -33.89
CA LYS A 190 -29.78 -59.45 -33.54
C LYS A 190 -28.81 -60.06 -32.54
N GLN A 191 -28.76 -59.51 -31.33
CA GLN A 191 -28.29 -60.21 -30.13
C GLN A 191 -28.62 -59.38 -28.89
N GLY A 192 -29.88 -59.41 -28.49
CA GLY A 192 -30.29 -59.23 -27.09
C GLY A 192 -30.66 -60.61 -26.52
N PRO A 193 -30.44 -60.86 -25.22
CA PRO A 193 -30.81 -62.12 -24.56
C PRO A 193 -32.32 -62.39 -24.55
#